data_AF-A0A565CMF2-F1
#
_entry.id   AF-A0A565CMF2-F1
#
_cell.length_a   1.000
_cell.length_b   1.000
_cell.length_c   1.000
_cell.angle_alpha   90.00
_cell.angle_beta   90.00
_cell.angle_gamma   90.00
#
_symmetry.space_group_name_H-M   'P 1'
#
loop_
_entity.id
_entity.type
_entity.pdbx_description
1 polymer ?
#
loop_
_entity_poly.entity_id
_entity_poly.type
_entity_poly.pdbx_seq_one_letter_code
_entity_poly.pdbx_strand_id
1 'polypeptide(L)'
;MSDINLHDDILVDIVRRVGRENFLFLGPIMESGRRGLTAVRNEVVLYETNLLHFIANGDQVREGAPYRGLFVRCLESGNEIAYLLESLRVAYNEGNVFKAINLVRRAYMRSLLTVFILGMLLICAGSFTIGDQILRALHWWEDVHQFNLLGAMVYGMIEKLDPPRRSTFTAIFRCDQTACGCEGEWFGSCMRCCVQYNAMELMSLS
;
A
#
# COMPACT_ATOMS: atom_id res chain seq x y z
N MET A 1 -38.88 -4.21 31.59
CA MET A 1 -37.50 -3.91 31.13
C MET A 1 -37.60 -2.68 30.27
N SER A 2 -37.06 -1.55 30.72
CA SER A 2 -36.90 -0.37 29.88
C SER A 2 -35.91 -0.69 28.78
N ASP A 3 -36.33 -0.64 27.51
CA ASP A 3 -35.43 -0.71 26.36
C ASP A 3 -34.39 0.39 26.49
N ILE A 4 -33.15 0.02 26.85
CA ILE A 4 -32.00 0.90 26.74
C ILE A 4 -31.70 0.96 25.25
N ASN A 5 -32.36 1.87 24.54
CA ASN A 5 -32.01 2.16 23.16
C ASN A 5 -30.77 3.04 23.17
N LEU A 6 -29.60 2.42 22.96
CA LEU A 6 -28.34 3.13 22.76
C LEU A 6 -28.53 4.21 21.68
N HIS A 7 -27.91 5.38 21.78
CA HIS A 7 -27.98 6.38 20.70
C HIS A 7 -27.09 5.96 19.53
N ASP A 8 -27.47 6.23 18.29
CA ASP A 8 -26.70 5.81 17.11
C ASP A 8 -25.30 6.43 17.07
N ASP A 9 -25.13 7.67 17.53
CA ASP A 9 -23.81 8.31 17.64
C ASP A 9 -22.88 7.57 18.61
N ILE A 10 -23.44 7.06 19.72
CA ILE A 10 -22.66 6.29 20.70
C ILE A 10 -22.30 4.93 20.10
N LEU A 11 -23.23 4.30 19.39
CA LEU A 11 -22.95 3.05 18.68
C LEU A 11 -21.84 3.26 17.64
N VAL A 12 -21.90 4.30 16.82
CA VAL A 12 -20.86 4.64 15.85
C VAL A 12 -19.52 4.87 16.55
N ASP A 13 -19.48 5.58 17.68
CA ASP A 13 -18.23 5.80 18.41
C ASP A 13 -17.64 4.49 18.97
N ILE A 14 -18.48 3.58 19.47
CA ILE A 14 -18.06 2.25 19.93
C ILE A 14 -17.48 1.47 18.76
N VAL A 15 -18.22 1.37 17.65
CA VAL A 15 -17.80 0.62 16.45
C VAL A 15 -16.51 1.19 15.87
N ARG A 16 -16.36 2.52 15.86
CA ARG A 16 -15.14 3.23 15.44
C ARG A 16 -13.93 2.81 16.27
N ARG A 17 -14.07 2.76 17.60
CA ARG A 17 -12.98 2.33 18.50
C ARG A 17 -12.63 0.86 18.30
N VAL A 18 -13.64 -0.01 18.13
CA VAL A 18 -13.43 -1.42 17.82
C VAL A 18 -12.71 -1.60 16.48
N GLY A 19 -13.13 -0.88 15.45
CA GLY A 19 -12.51 -0.90 14.12
C GLY A 19 -11.07 -0.38 14.12
N ARG A 20 -10.77 0.65 14.92
CA ARG A 20 -9.40 1.15 15.14
C ARG A 20 -8.48 0.12 15.80
N GLU A 21 -9.02 -0.76 16.63
CA GLU A 21 -8.22 -1.82 17.22
C GLU A 21 -7.90 -2.88 16.16
N ASN A 22 -8.92 -3.47 15.56
CA ASN A 22 -8.76 -4.42 14.47
C ASN A 22 -10.08 -4.56 13.68
N PHE A 23 -10.00 -4.42 12.35
CA PHE A 23 -11.18 -4.58 11.49
C PHE A 23 -11.86 -5.96 11.62
N LEU A 24 -11.14 -7.01 12.03
CA LEU A 24 -11.69 -8.35 12.22
C LEU A 24 -12.83 -8.37 13.25
N PHE A 25 -12.79 -7.46 14.23
CA PHE A 25 -13.84 -7.34 15.24
C PHE A 25 -15.14 -6.71 14.71
N LEU A 26 -15.12 -6.14 13.50
CA LEU A 26 -16.31 -5.58 12.86
C LEU A 26 -17.23 -6.66 12.30
N GLY A 27 -16.73 -7.87 12.00
CA GLY A 27 -17.51 -8.97 11.44
C GLY A 27 -18.77 -9.31 12.26
N PRO A 28 -18.64 -9.63 13.56
CA PRO A 28 -19.79 -9.88 14.43
C PRO A 28 -20.78 -8.70 14.51
N ILE A 29 -20.28 -7.46 14.44
CA ILE A 29 -21.11 -6.25 14.48
C ILE A 29 -21.93 -6.11 13.19
N MET A 30 -21.32 -6.40 12.04
CA MET A 30 -22.03 -6.43 10.75
C MET A 30 -23.13 -7.50 10.75
N GLU A 31 -22.89 -8.64 11.38
CA GLU A 31 -23.83 -9.76 11.47
C GLU A 31 -24.94 -9.55 12.50
N SER A 32 -24.77 -8.62 13.45
CA SER A 32 -25.76 -8.30 14.49
C SER A 32 -27.07 -7.67 13.96
N GLY A 33 -27.12 -7.33 12.67
CA GLY A 33 -28.30 -6.83 11.97
C GLY A 33 -28.09 -5.48 11.32
N ARG A 34 -29.18 -4.91 10.77
CA ARG A 34 -29.13 -3.69 9.94
C ARG A 34 -28.48 -2.52 10.66
N ARG A 35 -28.74 -2.36 11.96
CA ARG A 35 -28.22 -1.27 12.77
C ARG A 35 -26.70 -1.35 12.93
N GLY A 36 -26.18 -2.52 13.25
CA GLY A 36 -24.73 -2.76 13.33
C GLY A 36 -24.05 -2.59 11.97
N LEU A 37 -24.65 -3.10 10.90
CA LEU A 37 -24.15 -2.91 9.53
C LEU A 37 -24.08 -1.42 9.14
N THR A 38 -25.11 -0.63 9.46
CA THR A 38 -25.11 0.82 9.23
C THR A 38 -24.02 1.52 10.02
N ALA A 39 -23.81 1.14 11.28
CA ALA A 39 -22.75 1.70 12.11
C ALA A 39 -21.36 1.39 11.55
N VAL A 40 -21.11 0.14 11.12
CA VAL A 40 -19.82 -0.26 10.49
C VAL A 40 -19.57 0.46 9.18
N ARG A 41 -20.63 0.71 8.39
CA ARG A 41 -20.54 1.44 7.12
C ARG A 41 -20.51 2.96 7.27
N ASN A 42 -20.49 3.48 8.48
CA ASN A 42 -20.33 4.90 8.72
C ASN A 42 -18.94 5.36 8.22
N GLU A 43 -18.90 6.50 7.54
CA GLU A 43 -17.68 7.04 6.93
C GLU A 43 -16.54 7.22 7.93
N VAL A 44 -16.84 7.70 9.14
CA VAL A 44 -15.82 7.91 10.19
C VAL A 44 -15.26 6.58 10.67
N VAL A 45 -16.09 5.53 10.77
CA VAL A 45 -15.63 4.19 11.12
C VAL A 45 -14.68 3.66 10.04
N LEU A 46 -15.11 3.71 8.78
CA LEU A 46 -14.34 3.21 7.63
C LEU A 46 -13.01 3.96 7.44
N TYR A 47 -13.03 5.28 7.59
CA TYR A 47 -11.84 6.14 7.53
C TYR A 47 -10.79 5.72 8.57
N GLU A 48 -11.21 5.41 9.80
CA GLU A 48 -10.30 5.13 10.92
C GLU A 48 -10.05 3.64 11.19
N THR A 49 -10.69 2.75 10.42
CA THR A 49 -10.55 1.31 10.62
C THR A 49 -9.10 0.87 10.40
N ASN A 50 -8.58 0.08 11.32
CA ASN A 50 -7.22 -0.45 11.23
C ASN A 50 -7.16 -1.63 10.26
N LEU A 51 -6.53 -1.39 9.11
CA LEU A 51 -6.35 -2.35 8.04
C LEU A 51 -4.94 -2.97 7.99
N LEU A 52 -4.11 -2.79 9.03
CA LEU A 52 -2.73 -3.30 9.06
C LEU A 52 -2.64 -4.82 8.80
N HIS A 53 -3.67 -5.57 9.19
CA HIS A 53 -3.79 -7.00 8.90
C HIS A 53 -3.60 -7.32 7.41
N PHE A 54 -4.08 -6.45 6.51
CA PHE A 54 -3.99 -6.67 5.07
C PHE A 54 -2.59 -6.42 4.49
N ILE A 55 -1.68 -5.78 5.22
CA ILE A 55 -0.25 -5.73 4.84
C ILE A 55 0.32 -7.14 4.81
N ALA A 56 -0.04 -7.98 5.79
CA ALA A 56 0.40 -9.35 5.87
C ALA A 56 -0.53 -10.35 5.17
N ASN A 57 -1.76 -9.97 4.83
CA ASN A 57 -2.80 -10.86 4.28
C ASN A 57 -3.54 -10.18 3.11
N GLY A 58 -2.78 -9.62 2.16
CA GLY A 58 -3.33 -8.91 1.00
C GLY A 58 -4.24 -9.78 0.13
N ASP A 59 -4.11 -11.10 0.21
CA ASP A 59 -4.90 -12.10 -0.51
C ASP A 59 -6.39 -12.09 -0.13
N GLN A 60 -6.72 -11.46 0.99
CA GLN A 60 -8.08 -11.34 1.49
C GLN A 60 -8.83 -10.10 0.96
N VAL A 61 -8.13 -9.19 0.28
CA VAL A 61 -8.68 -7.95 -0.31
C VAL A 61 -8.48 -7.85 -1.82
N ARG A 62 -8.12 -8.96 -2.47
CA ARG A 62 -8.08 -9.12 -3.93
C ARG A 62 -9.46 -8.98 -4.54
N GLU A 63 -9.53 -8.80 -5.84
CA GLU A 63 -10.80 -8.92 -6.55
C GLU A 63 -11.42 -10.31 -6.29
N GLY A 64 -12.72 -10.32 -5.93
CA GLY A 64 -13.43 -11.55 -5.54
C GLY A 64 -13.16 -12.06 -4.13
N ALA A 65 -12.23 -11.47 -3.37
CA ALA A 65 -11.94 -11.91 -2.01
C ALA A 65 -12.99 -11.46 -0.98
N PRO A 66 -13.16 -12.18 0.15
CA PRO A 66 -14.25 -11.94 1.10
C PRO A 66 -14.30 -10.52 1.67
N TYR A 67 -13.14 -9.90 1.92
CA TYR A 67 -13.08 -8.56 2.52
C TYR A 67 -12.95 -7.44 1.49
N ARG A 68 -12.93 -7.72 0.18
CA ARG A 68 -12.81 -6.69 -0.86
C ARG A 68 -13.91 -5.64 -0.74
N GLY A 69 -15.14 -6.04 -0.47
CA GLY A 69 -16.27 -5.11 -0.35
C GLY A 69 -16.12 -4.13 0.81
N LEU A 70 -15.58 -4.57 1.96
CA LEU A 70 -15.26 -3.69 3.08
C LEU A 70 -14.07 -2.79 2.75
N PHE A 71 -13.01 -3.36 2.17
CA PHE A 71 -11.81 -2.65 1.76
C PHE A 71 -12.11 -1.48 0.81
N VAL A 72 -12.95 -1.72 -0.22
CA VAL A 72 -13.36 -0.67 -1.18
C VAL A 72 -14.10 0.46 -0.47
N ARG A 73 -14.95 0.15 0.51
CA ARG A 73 -15.63 1.18 1.30
C ARG A 73 -14.64 1.99 2.14
N CYS A 74 -13.65 1.34 2.75
CA CYS A 74 -12.57 2.05 3.45
C CYS A 74 -11.78 2.94 2.50
N LEU A 75 -11.48 2.48 1.28
CA LEU A 75 -10.82 3.26 0.24
C LEU A 75 -11.63 4.50 -0.15
N GLU A 76 -12.94 4.35 -0.36
CA GLU A 76 -13.86 5.45 -0.68
C GLU A 76 -13.97 6.47 0.45
N SER A 77 -13.95 6.01 1.70
CA SER A 77 -13.91 6.87 2.90
C SER A 77 -12.55 7.50 3.18
N GLY A 78 -11.54 7.24 2.35
CA GLY A 78 -10.23 7.88 2.47
C GLY A 78 -9.26 7.21 3.45
N ASN A 79 -9.46 5.93 3.77
CA ASN A 79 -8.56 5.19 4.65
C ASN A 79 -7.15 5.09 4.05
N GLU A 80 -6.16 5.46 4.84
CA GLU A 80 -4.77 5.63 4.38
C GLU A 80 -4.10 4.30 4.01
N ILE A 81 -4.36 3.23 4.77
CA ILE A 81 -3.82 1.90 4.48
C ILE A 81 -4.50 1.33 3.23
N ALA A 82 -5.80 1.60 3.05
CA ALA A 82 -6.50 1.21 1.83
C ALA A 82 -5.89 1.90 0.61
N TYR A 83 -5.59 3.21 0.69
CA TYR A 83 -4.88 3.93 -0.38
C TYR A 83 -3.51 3.32 -0.68
N LEU A 84 -2.74 2.97 0.36
CA LEU A 84 -1.43 2.35 0.20
C LEU A 84 -1.51 1.00 -0.53
N LEU A 85 -2.36 0.09 -0.06
CA LEU A 85 -2.49 -1.25 -0.66
C LEU A 85 -3.08 -1.19 -2.08
N GLU A 86 -4.09 -0.34 -2.29
CA GLU A 86 -4.68 -0.18 -3.63
C GLU A 86 -3.68 0.45 -4.60
N SER A 87 -2.79 1.34 -4.14
CA SER A 87 -1.75 1.91 -4.99
C SER A 87 -0.79 0.84 -5.53
N LEU A 88 -0.41 -0.13 -4.70
CA LEU A 88 0.44 -1.24 -5.12
C LEU A 88 -0.32 -2.09 -6.15
N ARG A 89 -1.56 -2.49 -5.85
CA ARG A 89 -2.38 -3.26 -6.79
C ARG A 89 -2.51 -2.56 -8.15
N VAL A 90 -2.79 -1.26 -8.16
CA VAL A 90 -2.94 -0.47 -9.40
C VAL A 90 -1.60 -0.34 -10.15
N ALA A 91 -0.49 -0.14 -9.44
CA ALA A 91 0.83 -0.05 -10.06
C ALA A 91 1.20 -1.35 -10.77
N TYR A 92 1.00 -2.49 -10.11
CA TYR A 92 1.49 -3.78 -10.59
C TYR A 92 0.50 -4.52 -11.47
N ASN A 93 -0.79 -4.50 -11.14
CA ASN A 93 -1.80 -5.27 -11.89
C ASN A 93 -2.30 -4.49 -13.10
N GLU A 94 -2.47 -3.16 -12.97
CA GLU A 94 -2.95 -2.30 -14.06
C GLU A 94 -1.81 -1.64 -14.84
N GLY A 95 -0.57 -1.67 -14.34
CA GLY A 95 0.56 -0.94 -14.92
C GLY A 95 0.42 0.58 -14.82
N ASN A 96 -0.52 1.10 -14.03
CA ASN A 96 -0.86 2.52 -13.99
C ASN A 96 -0.14 3.24 -12.85
N VAL A 97 1.15 3.50 -13.06
CA VAL A 97 2.04 4.12 -12.07
C VAL A 97 1.55 5.52 -11.65
N PHE A 98 0.99 6.32 -12.56
CA PHE A 98 0.49 7.66 -12.22
C PHE A 98 -0.72 7.63 -11.28
N LYS A 99 -1.68 6.74 -11.53
CA LYS A 99 -2.81 6.52 -10.62
C LYS A 99 -2.32 6.02 -9.26
N ALA A 100 -1.35 5.12 -9.24
CA ALA A 100 -0.73 4.64 -8.00
C ALA A 100 -0.06 5.77 -7.20
N ILE A 101 0.73 6.63 -7.83
CA ILE A 101 1.36 7.80 -7.17
C ILE A 101 0.30 8.71 -6.54
N ASN A 102 -0.81 8.96 -7.25
CA ASN A 102 -1.89 9.79 -6.72
C ASN A 102 -2.58 9.14 -5.50
N LEU A 103 -2.70 7.81 -5.47
CA LEU A 103 -3.23 7.09 -4.31
C LEU A 103 -2.26 7.15 -3.12
N VAL A 104 -0.96 6.86 -3.33
CA VAL A 104 0.03 6.94 -2.25
C VAL A 104 0.12 8.34 -1.66
N ARG A 105 0.00 9.39 -2.48
CA ARG A 105 -0.01 10.78 -2.00
C ARG A 105 -1.18 11.12 -1.09
N ARG A 106 -2.28 10.37 -1.18
CA ARG A 106 -3.44 10.50 -0.28
C ARG A 106 -3.26 9.69 1.01
N ALA A 107 -2.32 8.76 1.05
CA ALA A 107 -1.95 8.07 2.28
C ALA A 107 -1.02 8.95 3.13
N TYR A 108 -0.97 8.65 4.44
CA TYR A 108 -0.16 9.41 5.38
C TYR A 108 1.34 9.21 5.13
N MET A 109 2.02 10.28 4.74
CA MET A 109 3.45 10.30 4.44
C MET A 109 4.36 10.24 5.68
N ARG A 110 3.85 9.91 6.88
CA ARG A 110 4.72 9.69 8.06
C ARG A 110 5.17 8.24 8.24
N SER A 111 4.57 7.30 7.51
CA SER A 111 5.07 5.93 7.48
C SER A 111 6.26 5.83 6.54
N LEU A 112 7.36 5.27 7.04
CA LEU A 112 8.56 4.94 6.27
C LEU A 112 8.22 4.13 5.01
N LEU A 113 7.26 3.21 5.14
CA LEU A 113 6.78 2.36 4.06
C LEU A 113 6.07 3.18 2.96
N THR A 114 5.24 4.15 3.33
CA THR A 114 4.55 5.04 2.38
C THR A 114 5.54 5.89 1.60
N VAL A 115 6.53 6.48 2.28
CA VAL A 115 7.58 7.30 1.66
C VAL A 115 8.43 6.45 0.72
N PHE A 116 8.80 5.24 1.14
CA PHE A 116 9.54 4.29 0.31
C PHE A 116 8.79 3.91 -0.95
N ILE A 117 7.52 3.49 -0.83
CA ILE A 117 6.68 3.14 -1.99
C ILE A 117 6.54 4.33 -2.93
N LEU A 118 6.30 5.54 -2.42
CA LEU A 118 6.20 6.74 -3.24
C LEU A 118 7.49 7.01 -4.03
N GLY A 119 8.63 6.96 -3.35
CA GLY A 119 9.94 7.17 -3.96
C GLY A 119 10.20 6.16 -5.07
N MET A 120 9.93 4.89 -4.82
CA MET A 120 10.05 3.82 -5.82
C MET A 120 9.13 4.04 -7.01
N LEU A 121 7.85 4.38 -6.79
CA LEU A 121 6.90 4.65 -7.87
C LEU A 121 7.32 5.87 -8.71
N LEU A 122 7.88 6.92 -8.10
CA LEU A 122 8.37 8.09 -8.82
C LEU A 122 9.59 7.78 -9.68
N ILE A 123 10.50 6.94 -9.18
CA ILE A 123 11.62 6.39 -9.95
C ILE A 123 11.06 5.60 -11.15
N CYS A 124 10.08 4.73 -10.93
CA CYS A 124 9.44 3.96 -12.01
C CYS A 124 8.75 4.85 -13.05
N ALA A 125 8.17 5.97 -12.63
CA ALA A 125 7.55 6.95 -13.53
C ALA A 125 8.55 7.83 -14.29
N GLY A 126 9.87 7.60 -14.15
CA GLY A 126 10.93 8.39 -14.78
C GLY A 126 11.27 9.69 -14.05
N SER A 127 10.64 9.98 -12.91
CA SER A 127 10.93 11.15 -12.07
C SER A 127 12.07 10.87 -11.09
N PHE A 128 13.22 10.44 -11.63
CA PHE A 128 14.35 9.92 -10.84
C PHE A 128 14.84 10.89 -9.77
N THR A 129 15.02 12.16 -10.10
CA THR A 129 15.52 13.17 -9.17
C THR A 129 14.58 13.37 -7.98
N ILE A 130 13.27 13.41 -8.24
CA ILE A 130 12.26 13.62 -7.18
C ILE A 130 12.15 12.36 -6.31
N GLY A 131 12.13 11.18 -6.95
CA GLY A 131 12.14 9.91 -6.22
C GLY A 131 13.37 9.76 -5.32
N ASP A 132 14.57 10.02 -5.84
CA ASP A 132 15.83 10.01 -5.08
C ASP A 132 15.79 11.01 -3.91
N GLN A 133 15.27 12.22 -4.11
CA GLN A 133 15.12 13.21 -3.04
C GLN A 133 14.19 12.75 -1.91
N ILE A 134 13.02 12.19 -2.26
CA ILE A 134 12.06 11.67 -1.28
C ILE A 134 12.67 10.50 -0.50
N LEU A 135 13.40 9.63 -1.18
CA LEU A 135 14.06 8.49 -0.57
C LEU A 135 15.23 8.92 0.31
N ARG A 136 15.99 9.96 -0.05
CA ARG A 136 17.03 10.54 0.80
C ARG A 136 16.48 11.19 2.07
N ALA A 137 15.25 11.71 2.03
CA ALA A 137 14.58 12.25 3.21
C ALA A 137 14.33 11.18 4.30
N LEU A 138 14.45 9.90 3.95
CA LEU A 138 14.43 8.84 4.92
C LEU A 138 15.63 8.90 5.88
N HIS A 139 16.80 9.43 5.50
CA HIS A 139 18.07 9.45 6.25
C HIS A 139 18.82 8.10 6.38
N TRP A 140 18.16 6.96 6.12
CA TRP A 140 18.74 5.60 6.18
C TRP A 140 18.79 4.92 4.80
N TRP A 141 18.58 5.67 3.71
CA TRP A 141 18.76 5.15 2.34
C TRP A 141 20.18 4.60 2.08
N GLU A 142 21.15 5.07 2.86
CA GLU A 142 22.55 4.59 2.81
C GLU A 142 22.75 3.26 3.58
N ASP A 143 21.79 2.88 4.44
CA ASP A 143 21.77 1.57 5.09
C ASP A 143 21.09 0.54 4.17
N VAL A 144 21.93 -0.19 3.43
CA VAL A 144 21.52 -1.24 2.50
C VAL A 144 20.65 -2.31 3.17
N HIS A 145 20.89 -2.63 4.45
CA HIS A 145 20.11 -3.66 5.15
C HIS A 145 18.66 -3.24 5.29
N GLN A 146 18.46 -2.00 5.70
CA GLN A 146 17.14 -1.44 5.92
C GLN A 146 16.38 -1.20 4.60
N PHE A 147 17.09 -0.74 3.57
CA PHE A 147 16.52 -0.62 2.22
C PHE A 147 16.00 -1.99 1.74
N ASN A 148 16.79 -3.05 1.90
CA ASN A 148 16.41 -4.40 1.53
C ASN A 148 15.22 -4.91 2.37
N LEU A 149 15.15 -4.57 3.65
CA LEU A 149 14.04 -4.94 4.51
C LEU A 149 12.72 -4.33 4.01
N LEU A 150 12.70 -3.03 3.72
CA LEU A 150 11.52 -2.39 3.14
C LEU A 150 11.18 -2.93 1.75
N GLY A 151 12.19 -3.15 0.90
CA GLY A 151 12.01 -3.77 -0.41
C GLY A 151 11.33 -5.13 -0.29
N ALA A 152 11.79 -5.99 0.62
CA ALA A 152 11.20 -7.30 0.89
C ALA A 152 9.77 -7.20 1.43
N MET A 153 9.49 -6.24 2.33
CA MET A 153 8.12 -5.99 2.80
C MET A 153 7.20 -5.58 1.66
N VAL A 154 7.63 -4.64 0.80
CA VAL A 154 6.86 -4.19 -0.36
C VAL A 154 6.62 -5.34 -1.33
N TYR A 155 7.65 -6.12 -1.62
CA TYR A 155 7.52 -7.29 -2.47
C TYR A 155 6.51 -8.30 -1.91
N GLY A 156 6.61 -8.63 -0.62
CA GLY A 156 5.66 -9.55 0.03
C GLY A 156 4.22 -9.02 0.05
N MET A 157 4.01 -7.69 0.10
CA MET A 157 2.68 -7.10 -0.06
C MET A 157 2.14 -7.31 -1.48
N ILE A 158 2.97 -7.08 -2.50
CA ILE A 158 2.58 -7.24 -3.91
C ILE A 158 2.18 -8.69 -4.17
N GLU A 159 3.04 -9.64 -3.79
CA GLU A 159 2.82 -11.06 -3.98
C GLU A 159 1.48 -11.54 -3.40
N LYS A 160 1.09 -11.00 -2.24
CA LYS A 160 -0.17 -11.34 -1.58
C LYS A 160 -1.39 -10.66 -2.21
N LEU A 161 -1.24 -9.41 -2.66
CA LEU A 161 -2.33 -8.69 -3.34
C LEU A 161 -2.68 -9.35 -4.67
N ASP A 162 -1.67 -9.65 -5.48
CA ASP A 162 -1.80 -10.49 -6.67
C ASP A 162 -0.38 -10.86 -7.13
N PRO A 163 -0.05 -12.15 -7.28
CA PRO A 163 1.29 -12.53 -7.69
C PRO A 163 1.62 -11.92 -9.07
N PRO A 164 2.80 -11.29 -9.22
CA PRO A 164 3.19 -10.68 -10.48
C PRO A 164 3.29 -11.75 -11.57
N ARG A 165 2.75 -11.45 -12.75
CA ARG A 165 2.93 -12.30 -13.94
C ARG A 165 4.34 -12.13 -14.49
N ARG A 166 4.82 -13.08 -15.30
CA ARG A 166 6.08 -12.91 -16.06
C ARG A 166 6.07 -11.55 -16.76
N SER A 167 7.17 -10.80 -16.63
CA SER A 167 7.37 -9.50 -17.28
C SER A 167 6.50 -8.33 -16.77
N THR A 168 5.82 -8.46 -15.62
CA THR A 168 5.03 -7.36 -15.01
C THR A 168 5.88 -6.09 -14.80
N PHE A 169 7.15 -6.27 -14.40
CA PHE A 169 8.03 -5.16 -14.06
C PHE A 169 8.81 -4.59 -15.26
N THR A 170 8.98 -5.33 -16.35
CA THR A 170 9.70 -4.87 -17.56
C THR A 170 9.04 -3.67 -18.24
N ALA A 171 7.73 -3.49 -18.08
CA ALA A 171 7.03 -2.31 -18.60
C ALA A 171 7.16 -1.08 -17.69
N ILE A 172 7.37 -1.30 -16.39
CA ILE A 172 7.37 -0.29 -15.32
C ILE A 172 8.80 0.24 -15.07
N PHE A 173 9.81 -0.63 -15.15
CA PHE A 173 11.21 -0.29 -14.96
C PHE A 173 11.92 -0.16 -16.31
N ARG A 174 11.81 1.01 -16.95
CA ARG A 174 12.70 1.37 -18.05
C ARG A 174 13.92 2.09 -17.49
N CYS A 175 15.02 1.37 -17.34
CA CYS A 175 16.31 1.99 -17.10
C CYS A 175 16.77 2.62 -18.42
N ASP A 176 16.65 3.93 -18.54
CA ASP A 176 17.29 4.65 -19.64
C ASP A 176 18.77 4.78 -19.29
N GLN A 177 19.61 3.95 -19.93
CA GLN A 177 21.05 3.88 -19.69
C GLN A 177 21.74 5.25 -19.84
N THR A 178 21.15 6.14 -20.64
CA THR A 178 21.66 7.50 -20.87
C THR A 178 21.38 8.45 -19.70
N ALA A 179 20.33 8.22 -18.92
CA ALA A 179 19.94 9.09 -17.80
C ALA A 179 20.68 8.78 -16.49
N CYS A 180 21.22 7.57 -16.34
CA CYS A 180 21.94 7.13 -15.12
C CYS A 180 23.36 7.74 -15.05
N GLY A 181 23.88 8.29 -16.16
CA GLY A 181 25.21 8.90 -16.23
C GLY A 181 26.37 7.94 -16.01
N CYS A 182 26.12 6.62 -15.97
CA CYS A 182 27.16 5.62 -15.80
C CYS A 182 27.78 5.33 -17.18
N GLU A 183 28.73 6.16 -17.61
CA GLU A 183 29.55 5.89 -18.79
C GLU A 183 30.53 4.73 -18.48
N GLY A 184 30.25 3.54 -19.02
CA GLY A 184 31.28 2.51 -19.24
C GLY A 184 31.62 1.57 -18.08
N GLU A 185 31.02 1.69 -16.90
CA GLU A 185 31.21 0.71 -15.81
C GLU A 185 29.99 -0.20 -15.64
N TRP A 186 30.28 -1.50 -15.53
CA TRP A 186 29.33 -2.60 -15.37
C TRP A 186 28.25 -2.28 -14.32
N PHE A 187 27.03 -2.82 -14.54
CA PHE A 187 25.82 -2.66 -13.71
C PHE A 187 26.04 -2.69 -12.18
N GLY A 188 27.11 -3.34 -11.70
CA GLY A 188 27.47 -3.44 -10.29
C GLY A 188 28.00 -2.17 -9.61
N SER A 189 28.52 -1.17 -10.33
CA SER A 189 29.20 -0.02 -9.71
C SER A 189 28.29 1.18 -9.43
N CYS A 190 27.19 1.31 -10.17
CA CYS A 190 26.35 2.50 -10.11
C CYS A 190 25.17 2.24 -9.16
N MET A 191 25.25 2.66 -7.90
CA MET A 191 24.24 2.35 -6.86
C MET A 191 22.79 2.69 -7.29
N ARG A 192 22.58 3.70 -8.15
CA ARG A 192 21.29 4.02 -8.79
C ARG A 192 20.78 2.95 -9.75
N CYS A 193 21.65 2.47 -10.63
CA CYS A 193 21.35 1.41 -11.59
C CYS A 193 21.37 0.03 -10.90
N CYS A 194 22.14 -0.16 -9.82
CA CYS A 194 22.24 -1.37 -9.02
C CYS A 194 21.03 -1.53 -8.08
N VAL A 195 20.44 -0.45 -7.56
CA VAL A 195 19.16 -0.48 -6.82
C VAL A 195 17.99 -0.77 -7.78
N GLN A 196 17.97 -0.18 -8.97
CA GLN A 196 16.99 -0.54 -10.01
C GLN A 196 17.15 -1.99 -10.46
N TYR A 197 18.39 -2.44 -10.67
CA TYR A 197 18.70 -3.79 -11.10
C TYR A 197 18.41 -4.81 -9.99
N ASN A 198 18.80 -4.58 -8.74
CA ASN A 198 18.46 -5.47 -7.61
C ASN A 198 16.97 -5.44 -7.28
N ALA A 199 16.28 -4.29 -7.39
CA ALA A 199 14.83 -4.26 -7.28
C ALA A 199 14.19 -5.05 -8.44
N MET A 200 14.70 -4.95 -9.66
CA MET A 200 14.27 -5.76 -10.80
C MET A 200 14.61 -7.25 -10.64
N GLU A 201 15.79 -7.63 -10.13
CA GLU A 201 16.26 -9.01 -9.94
C GLU A 201 15.47 -9.69 -8.81
N LEU A 202 15.28 -9.01 -7.68
CA LEU A 202 14.39 -9.46 -6.60
C LEU A 202 12.94 -9.65 -7.07
N MET A 203 12.51 -8.93 -8.12
CA MET A 203 11.17 -8.99 -8.69
C MET A 203 11.05 -9.86 -9.97
N SER A 204 12.14 -10.44 -10.46
CA SER A 204 12.17 -11.27 -11.69
C SER A 204 12.68 -12.70 -11.45
N LEU A 205 13.19 -13.01 -10.27
CA LEU A 205 13.68 -14.34 -9.87
C LEU A 205 12.61 -15.21 -9.17
N SER A 206 11.33 -14.87 -9.27
CA SER A 206 10.19 -15.66 -8.80
C SER A 206 9.27 -16.13 -9.94
#